data_AF-A0AAD6W5Z3-F1
#
_entry.id   AF-A0AAD6W5Z3-F1
#
_cell.length_a   1.000
_cell.length_b   1.000
_cell.length_c   1.000
_cell.angle_alpha   90.00
_cell.angle_beta   90.00
_cell.angle_gamma   90.00
#
_symmetry.space_group_name_H-M   'P 1'
#
loop_
_entity.id
_entity.type
_entity.pdbx_description
1 polymer ?
#
loop_
_entity_poly.entity_id
_entity_poly.type
_entity_poly.pdbx_seq_one_letter_code
_entity_poly.pdbx_strand_id
1 'polypeptide(L)'
;MGTPVGLAPGLSRKLKKVLECRTDSPDLVASLNTLSAFYNENTPQSRRHLRSTIEDRSLHLNHEFLQASHTAQQALDRVEEEVNALAECCDNIAKALSSCSASTGDIISTTERLKEELEITTQRQDIVSCFLRDYQLSNQEINALRDEDLDDNFFKALSHVQQIHANCKVLLRTHHQRAGLELMDMMAVYQEGAFERLCRQTLFFFFFACLQYIEPLVSF
;
A
#
# COMPACT_ATOMS: atom_id res chain seq x y z
N MET A 1 -88.15 78.31 9.07
CA MET A 1 -87.46 78.80 7.86
C MET A 1 -85.96 78.79 8.14
N GLY A 2 -85.30 77.65 7.87
CA GLY A 2 -83.85 77.52 7.91
C GLY A 2 -83.46 76.75 6.66
N THR A 3 -82.87 77.44 5.69
CA THR A 3 -82.35 76.84 4.47
C THR A 3 -81.24 75.84 4.85
N PRO A 4 -81.31 74.57 4.43
CA PRO A 4 -80.16 73.69 4.55
C PRO A 4 -79.13 74.21 3.55
N VAL A 5 -78.07 74.83 4.06
CA VAL A 5 -76.88 75.13 3.26
C VAL A 5 -76.31 73.79 2.83
N GLY A 6 -76.72 73.30 1.68
CA GLY A 6 -76.17 72.10 1.07
C GLY A 6 -74.69 72.34 0.78
N LEU A 7 -73.82 71.47 1.31
CA LEU A 7 -72.39 71.53 1.02
C LEU A 7 -72.19 71.60 -0.50
N ALA A 8 -71.32 72.52 -0.95
CA ALA A 8 -70.98 72.67 -2.36
C ALA A 8 -70.62 71.30 -2.97
N PRO A 9 -71.09 70.95 -4.19
CA PRO A 9 -70.96 69.61 -4.76
C PRO A 9 -69.53 69.05 -4.76
N GLY A 10 -68.53 69.92 -4.95
CA GLY A 10 -67.11 69.53 -4.91
C GLY A 10 -66.61 69.16 -3.50
N LEU A 11 -67.18 69.76 -2.46
CA LEU A 11 -66.88 69.47 -1.07
C LEU A 11 -67.50 68.13 -0.66
N SER A 12 -68.77 67.90 -1.01
CA SER A 12 -69.46 66.62 -0.78
C SER A 12 -68.76 65.44 -1.46
N ARG A 13 -68.21 65.63 -2.67
CA ARG A 13 -67.46 64.59 -3.39
C ARG A 13 -66.12 64.25 -2.72
N LYS A 14 -65.39 65.26 -2.21
CA LYS A 14 -64.15 65.03 -1.44
C LYS A 14 -64.44 64.34 -0.12
N LEU A 15 -65.49 64.78 0.57
CA LEU A 15 -65.89 64.23 1.87
C LEU A 15 -66.29 62.76 1.73
N LYS A 16 -67.08 62.41 0.71
CA LYS A 16 -67.41 61.02 0.37
C LYS A 16 -66.16 60.18 0.08
N LYS A 17 -65.21 60.71 -0.70
CA LYS A 17 -63.96 60.01 -1.03
C LYS A 17 -63.05 59.76 0.18
N VAL A 18 -63.04 60.68 1.14
CA VAL A 18 -62.30 60.51 2.40
C VAL A 18 -62.97 59.48 3.30
N LEU A 19 -64.31 59.51 3.40
CA LEU A 19 -65.10 58.53 4.16
C LEU A 19 -65.02 57.11 3.57
N GLU A 20 -64.90 56.98 2.25
CA GLU A 20 -64.70 55.70 1.56
C GLU A 20 -63.25 55.18 1.68
N CYS A 21 -62.31 56.02 2.12
CA CYS A 21 -60.94 55.62 2.35
C CYS A 21 -60.87 54.85 3.67
N ARG A 22 -60.58 53.54 3.60
CA ARG A 22 -60.43 52.67 4.77
C ARG A 22 -59.15 53.02 5.53
N THR A 23 -59.25 54.02 6.38
CA THR A 23 -58.13 54.55 7.19
C THR A 23 -57.72 53.61 8.33
N ASP A 24 -58.57 52.64 8.68
CA ASP A 24 -58.36 51.71 9.80
C ASP A 24 -57.53 50.46 9.44
N SER A 25 -57.08 50.34 8.19
CA SER A 25 -56.25 49.20 7.78
C SER A 25 -54.87 49.26 8.45
N PRO A 26 -54.40 48.18 9.12
CA PRO A 26 -53.10 48.18 9.79
C PRO A 26 -51.94 48.47 8.83
N ASP A 27 -52.01 48.00 7.59
CA ASP A 27 -50.98 48.23 6.56
C ASP A 27 -50.92 49.69 6.12
N LEU A 28 -52.09 50.35 6.02
CA LEU A 28 -52.17 51.75 5.66
C LEU A 28 -51.64 52.61 6.80
N VAL A 29 -52.02 52.31 8.04
CA VAL A 29 -51.52 52.99 9.24
C VAL A 29 -50.00 52.84 9.35
N ALA A 30 -49.45 51.64 9.12
CA ALA A 30 -48.00 51.40 9.11
C ALA A 30 -47.28 52.18 8.00
N SER A 31 -47.85 52.21 6.79
CA SER A 31 -47.31 52.99 5.67
C SER A 31 -47.33 54.50 5.96
N LEU A 32 -48.41 55.00 6.56
CA LEU A 32 -48.55 56.39 6.95
C LEU A 32 -47.61 56.77 8.11
N ASN A 33 -47.39 55.88 9.08
CA ASN A 33 -46.39 56.08 10.15
C ASN A 33 -44.98 56.17 9.56
N THR A 34 -44.65 55.31 8.59
CA THR A 34 -43.37 55.37 7.88
C THR A 34 -43.21 56.66 7.09
N LEU A 35 -44.27 57.11 6.40
CA LEU A 35 -44.30 58.38 5.68
C LEU A 35 -44.13 59.57 6.62
N SER A 36 -44.78 59.53 7.79
CA SER A 36 -44.73 60.57 8.81
C SER A 36 -43.34 60.76 9.41
N ALA A 37 -42.45 59.77 9.33
CA ALA A 37 -41.09 59.89 9.84
C ALA A 37 -40.22 60.88 9.03
N PHE A 38 -40.60 61.18 7.78
CA PHE A 38 -39.83 62.08 6.90
C PHE A 38 -40.68 63.16 6.21
N TYR A 39 -42.00 63.02 6.19
CA TYR A 39 -42.91 64.01 5.65
C TYR A 39 -43.51 64.88 6.76
N ASN A 40 -42.76 65.89 7.21
CA ASN A 40 -43.13 66.74 8.35
C ASN A 40 -44.00 67.95 7.98
N GLU A 41 -43.91 68.43 6.75
CA GLU A 41 -44.60 69.65 6.30
C GLU A 41 -45.50 69.41 5.09
N ASN A 42 -46.75 69.84 5.18
CA ASN A 42 -47.75 69.68 4.12
C ASN A 42 -47.89 70.94 3.24
N THR A 43 -46.81 71.30 2.54
CA THR A 43 -46.78 72.44 1.61
C THR A 43 -47.16 72.02 0.18
N PRO A 44 -47.56 72.96 -0.71
CA PRO A 44 -47.82 72.63 -2.12
C PRO A 44 -46.61 72.04 -2.85
N GLN A 45 -45.41 72.45 -2.45
CA GLN A 45 -44.15 71.93 -2.98
C GLN A 45 -43.89 70.51 -2.46
N SER A 46 -44.02 70.24 -1.16
CA SER A 46 -43.80 68.90 -0.61
C SER A 46 -44.77 67.87 -1.19
N ARG A 47 -46.03 68.23 -1.43
CA ARG A 47 -46.99 67.37 -2.14
C ARG A 47 -46.59 67.04 -3.58
N ARG A 48 -45.98 67.99 -4.31
CA ARG A 48 -45.52 67.76 -5.70
C ARG A 48 -44.31 66.83 -5.75
N HIS A 49 -43.41 66.92 -4.75
CA HIS A 49 -42.18 66.14 -4.71
C HIS A 49 -42.31 64.82 -3.94
N LEU A 50 -43.41 64.59 -3.21
CA LEU A 50 -43.60 63.44 -2.33
C LEU A 50 -43.25 62.10 -2.97
N ARG A 51 -43.70 61.87 -4.21
CA ARG A 51 -43.40 60.64 -4.95
C ARG A 51 -41.90 60.47 -5.17
N SER A 52 -41.23 61.52 -5.66
CA SER A 52 -39.79 61.49 -5.89
C SER A 52 -39.01 61.29 -4.59
N THR A 53 -39.44 61.91 -3.49
CA THR A 53 -38.82 61.70 -2.16
C THR A 53 -38.99 60.27 -1.65
N ILE A 54 -40.16 59.65 -1.85
CA ILE A 54 -40.39 58.24 -1.51
C ILE A 54 -39.50 57.32 -2.36
N GLU A 55 -39.44 57.57 -3.67
CA GLU A 55 -38.62 56.79 -4.60
C GLU A 55 -37.12 56.90 -4.26
N ASP A 56 -36.62 58.10 -3.97
CA ASP A 56 -35.23 58.35 -3.60
C ASP A 56 -34.86 57.67 -2.27
N ARG A 57 -35.75 57.75 -1.27
CA ARG A 57 -35.57 57.02 0.00
C ARG A 57 -35.58 55.50 -0.20
N SER A 58 -36.47 54.99 -1.05
CA SER A 58 -36.53 53.56 -1.37
C SER A 58 -35.21 53.10 -2.02
N LEU A 59 -34.69 53.88 -2.96
CA LEU A 59 -33.41 53.59 -3.61
C LEU A 59 -32.26 53.59 -2.59
N HIS A 60 -32.22 54.57 -1.69
CA HIS A 60 -31.25 54.64 -0.62
C HIS A 60 -31.30 53.42 0.31
N LEU A 61 -32.49 53.03 0.77
CA LEU A 61 -32.67 51.85 1.63
C LEU A 61 -32.24 50.55 0.95
N ASN A 62 -32.55 50.39 -0.34
CA ASN A 62 -32.09 49.22 -1.10
C ASN A 62 -30.56 49.21 -1.24
N HIS A 63 -29.95 50.37 -1.44
CA HIS A 63 -28.49 50.47 -1.51
C HIS A 63 -27.83 50.11 -0.17
N GLU A 64 -28.37 50.62 0.93
CA GLU A 64 -27.92 50.28 2.28
C GLU A 64 -28.08 48.78 2.57
N PHE A 65 -29.21 48.19 2.19
CA PHE A 65 -29.44 46.75 2.32
C PHE A 65 -28.43 45.92 1.53
N LEU A 66 -28.13 46.31 0.29
CA LEU A 66 -27.12 45.64 -0.54
C LEU A 66 -25.72 45.76 0.07
N GLN A 67 -25.35 46.95 0.56
CA GLN A 67 -24.06 47.16 1.22
C GLN A 67 -23.95 46.35 2.53
N ALA A 68 -24.99 46.32 3.35
CA ALA A 68 -25.02 45.55 4.57
C ALA A 68 -24.95 44.03 4.31
N SER A 69 -25.64 43.55 3.26
CA SER A 69 -25.69 42.13 2.90
C SER A 69 -24.42 41.65 2.17
N HIS A 70 -23.66 42.56 1.55
CA HIS A 70 -22.45 42.24 0.81
C HIS A 70 -21.41 41.47 1.65
N THR A 71 -21.26 41.84 2.93
CA THR A 71 -20.31 41.15 3.82
C THR A 71 -20.72 39.69 4.06
N ALA A 72 -22.02 39.43 4.20
CA ALA A 72 -22.54 38.07 4.37
C ALA A 72 -22.38 37.25 3.08
N GLN A 73 -22.62 37.87 1.92
CA GLN A 73 -22.40 37.22 0.63
C GLN A 73 -20.93 36.82 0.44
N GLN A 74 -19.98 37.72 0.69
CA GLN A 74 -18.56 37.40 0.63
C GLN A 74 -18.14 36.29 1.59
N ALA A 75 -18.77 36.21 2.77
CA ALA A 75 -18.50 35.13 3.71
C ALA A 75 -19.02 33.78 3.17
N LEU A 76 -20.19 33.76 2.52
CA LEU A 76 -20.72 32.56 1.88
C LEU A 76 -19.86 32.14 0.68
N ASP A 77 -19.42 33.07 -0.16
CA ASP A 77 -18.56 32.79 -1.31
C ASP A 77 -17.25 32.13 -0.86
N ARG A 78 -16.65 32.61 0.24
CA ARG A 78 -15.45 31.98 0.83
C ARG A 78 -15.72 30.57 1.35
N VAL A 79 -16.85 30.36 2.01
CA VAL A 79 -17.22 29.02 2.51
C VAL A 79 -17.42 28.05 1.33
N GLU A 80 -18.05 28.51 0.26
CA GLU A 80 -18.21 27.71 -0.96
C GLU A 80 -16.85 27.34 -1.57
N GLU A 81 -15.92 28.31 -1.66
CA GLU A 81 -14.58 28.08 -2.17
C GLU A 81 -13.80 27.06 -1.33
N GLU A 82 -13.84 27.16 0.00
CA GLU A 82 -13.20 26.22 0.92
C GLU A 82 -13.83 24.81 0.85
N VAL A 83 -15.16 24.71 0.71
CA VAL A 83 -15.85 23.42 0.56
C VAL A 83 -15.47 22.76 -0.76
N ASN A 84 -15.38 23.53 -1.85
CA ASN A 84 -14.94 23.03 -3.15
C ASN A 84 -13.48 22.57 -3.11
N ALA A 85 -12.59 23.33 -2.47
CA ALA A 85 -11.19 22.94 -2.27
C ALA A 85 -11.06 21.66 -1.43
N LEU A 86 -11.89 21.52 -0.39
CA LEU A 86 -11.91 20.30 0.42
C LEU A 86 -12.40 19.09 -0.38
N ALA A 87 -13.45 19.24 -1.18
CA ALA A 87 -13.95 18.18 -2.05
C ALA A 87 -12.87 17.72 -3.05
N GLU A 88 -12.17 18.65 -3.69
CA GLU A 88 -11.07 18.34 -4.60
C GLU A 88 -9.91 17.62 -3.88
N CYS A 89 -9.57 18.06 -2.66
CA CYS A 89 -8.55 17.42 -1.83
C CYS A 89 -8.95 15.97 -1.49
N CYS A 90 -10.20 15.74 -1.09
CA CYS A 90 -10.72 14.40 -0.82
C CYS A 90 -10.66 13.50 -2.05
N ASP A 91 -11.02 14.01 -3.23
CA ASP A 91 -10.93 13.25 -4.49
C ASP A 91 -9.49 12.88 -4.84
N ASN A 92 -8.56 13.81 -4.63
CA ASN A 92 -7.13 13.57 -4.88
C ASN A 92 -6.56 12.52 -3.91
N ILE A 93 -6.94 12.58 -2.63
CA ILE A 93 -6.55 11.56 -1.64
C ILE A 93 -7.14 10.20 -2.00
N ALA A 94 -8.42 10.15 -2.40
CA ALA A 94 -9.07 8.90 -2.80
C ALA A 94 -8.39 8.25 -4.00
N LYS A 95 -8.04 9.05 -5.03
CA LYS A 95 -7.28 8.58 -6.21
C LYS A 95 -5.89 8.09 -5.84
N ALA A 96 -5.18 8.81 -4.97
CA ALA A 96 -3.85 8.41 -4.51
C ALA A 96 -3.91 7.09 -3.72
N LEU A 97 -4.90 6.96 -2.85
CA LEU A 97 -5.11 5.75 -2.05
C LEU A 97 -5.47 4.54 -2.92
N SER A 98 -6.36 4.71 -3.91
CA SER A 98 -6.73 3.60 -4.81
C SER A 98 -5.54 3.13 -5.65
N SER A 99 -4.72 4.07 -6.14
CA SER A 99 -3.49 3.77 -6.88
C SER A 99 -2.48 3.04 -6.00
N CYS A 100 -2.24 3.53 -4.79
CA CYS A 100 -1.35 2.89 -3.82
C CYS A 100 -1.82 1.49 -3.44
N SER A 101 -3.13 1.30 -3.22
CA SER A 101 -3.72 0.00 -2.93
C SER A 101 -3.55 -0.98 -4.08
N ALA A 102 -3.75 -0.55 -5.33
CA ALA A 102 -3.55 -1.39 -6.50
C ALA A 102 -2.09 -1.82 -6.64
N SER A 103 -1.16 -0.87 -6.57
CA SER A 103 0.28 -1.16 -6.64
C SER A 103 0.75 -2.06 -5.49
N THR A 104 0.24 -1.85 -4.28
CA THR A 104 0.55 -2.71 -3.13
C THR A 104 0.02 -4.13 -3.35
N GLY A 105 -1.17 -4.29 -3.93
CA GLY A 105 -1.72 -5.60 -4.31
C GLY A 105 -0.82 -6.36 -5.28
N ASP A 106 -0.29 -5.67 -6.30
CA ASP A 106 0.66 -6.26 -7.25
C ASP A 106 1.98 -6.67 -6.56
N ILE A 107 2.50 -5.84 -5.65
CA ILE A 107 3.70 -6.16 -4.89
C ILE A 107 3.47 -7.38 -3.98
N ILE A 108 2.32 -7.46 -3.31
CA ILE A 108 1.98 -8.61 -2.46
C ILE A 108 1.91 -9.89 -3.30
N SER A 109 1.17 -9.89 -4.41
CA SER A 109 1.03 -11.08 -5.27
C SER A 109 2.37 -11.53 -5.86
N THR A 110 3.21 -10.59 -6.30
CA THR A 110 4.55 -10.90 -6.80
C THR A 110 5.47 -11.43 -5.70
N THR A 111 5.37 -10.89 -4.48
CA THR A 111 6.13 -11.36 -3.31
C THR A 111 5.72 -12.77 -2.90
N GLU A 112 4.42 -13.07 -2.88
CA GLU A 112 3.90 -14.41 -2.58
C GLU A 112 4.38 -15.43 -3.60
N ARG A 113 4.27 -15.12 -4.90
CA ARG A 113 4.81 -15.99 -5.97
C ARG A 113 6.31 -16.24 -5.81
N LEU A 114 7.10 -15.20 -5.56
CA LEU A 114 8.55 -15.35 -5.37
C LEU A 114 8.89 -16.17 -4.13
N LYS A 115 8.08 -16.08 -3.07
CA LYS A 115 8.26 -16.88 -1.85
C LYS A 115 8.01 -18.36 -2.11
N GLU A 116 6.98 -18.71 -2.87
CA GLU A 116 6.72 -20.10 -3.28
C GLU A 116 7.85 -20.64 -4.17
N GLU A 117 8.30 -19.85 -5.15
CA GLU A 117 9.43 -20.23 -6.02
C GLU A 117 10.73 -20.44 -5.22
N LEU A 118 10.99 -19.58 -4.23
CA LEU A 118 12.13 -19.72 -3.33
C LEU A 118 12.03 -20.99 -2.49
N GLU A 119 10.86 -21.30 -1.95
CA GLU A 119 10.64 -22.51 -1.16
C GLU A 119 10.91 -23.77 -1.99
N ILE A 120 10.33 -23.86 -3.19
CA ILE A 120 10.56 -24.98 -4.11
C ILE A 120 12.04 -25.09 -4.48
N THR A 121 12.70 -23.97 -4.76
CA THR A 121 14.13 -23.95 -5.11
C THR A 121 14.99 -24.41 -3.94
N THR A 122 14.68 -23.96 -2.72
CA THR A 122 15.39 -24.35 -1.50
C THR A 122 15.22 -25.84 -1.22
N GLN A 123 14.00 -26.37 -1.33
CA GLN A 123 13.74 -27.81 -1.19
C GLN A 123 14.53 -28.63 -2.22
N ARG A 124 14.59 -28.18 -3.48
CA ARG A 124 15.39 -28.85 -4.52
C ARG A 124 16.89 -28.80 -4.21
N GLN A 125 17.38 -27.65 -3.73
CA GLN A 125 18.77 -27.52 -3.29
C GLN A 125 19.08 -28.47 -2.14
N ASP A 126 18.20 -28.58 -1.15
CA ASP A 126 18.37 -29.48 -0.01
C ASP A 126 18.43 -30.94 -0.45
N ILE A 127 17.54 -31.35 -1.36
CA ILE A 127 17.55 -32.70 -1.95
C ILE A 127 18.86 -32.97 -2.66
N VAL A 128 19.32 -32.04 -3.51
CA VAL A 128 20.59 -32.18 -4.23
C VAL A 128 21.76 -32.23 -3.25
N SER A 129 21.78 -31.38 -2.23
CA SER A 129 22.86 -31.36 -1.23
C SER A 129 22.95 -32.68 -0.44
N CYS A 130 21.80 -33.25 -0.05
CA CYS A 130 21.75 -34.55 0.59
C CYS A 130 22.23 -35.64 -0.36
N PHE A 131 21.80 -35.61 -1.63
CA PHE A 131 22.23 -36.57 -2.63
C PHE A 131 23.74 -36.54 -2.88
N LEU A 132 24.35 -35.36 -3.03
CA LEU A 132 25.79 -35.23 -3.23
C LEU A 132 26.56 -35.71 -2.00
N ARG A 133 26.11 -35.36 -0.78
CA ARG A 133 26.73 -35.86 0.46
C ARG A 133 26.70 -37.38 0.55
N ASP A 134 25.58 -37.98 0.18
CA ASP A 134 25.36 -39.42 0.43
C ASP A 134 25.92 -40.31 -0.70
N TYR A 135 26.21 -39.74 -1.89
CA TYR A 135 26.61 -40.49 -3.10
C TYR A 135 27.82 -39.93 -3.87
N GLN A 136 28.42 -38.82 -3.45
CA GLN A 136 29.59 -38.26 -4.14
C GLN A 136 30.78 -38.14 -3.19
N LEU A 137 31.94 -38.63 -3.64
CA LEU A 137 33.22 -38.34 -3.00
C LEU A 137 33.69 -36.94 -3.38
N SER A 138 34.16 -36.18 -2.40
CA SER A 138 34.84 -34.92 -2.64
C SER A 138 36.20 -35.14 -3.32
N ASN A 139 36.68 -34.12 -4.05
CA ASN A 139 38.00 -34.19 -4.68
C ASN A 139 39.14 -34.38 -3.66
N GLN A 140 38.97 -33.91 -2.43
CA GLN A 140 39.92 -34.11 -1.35
C GLN A 140 39.99 -35.58 -0.93
N GLU A 141 38.85 -36.26 -0.83
CA GLU A 141 38.79 -37.69 -0.50
C GLU A 141 39.36 -38.56 -1.61
N ILE A 142 39.05 -38.23 -2.88
CA ILE A 142 39.63 -38.93 -4.03
C ILE A 142 41.16 -38.79 -4.04
N ASN A 143 41.68 -37.60 -3.74
CA ASN A 143 43.11 -37.37 -3.66
C ASN A 143 43.72 -38.12 -2.46
N ALA A 144 43.09 -38.10 -1.29
CA ALA A 144 43.56 -38.86 -0.13
C ALA A 144 43.62 -40.38 -0.40
N LEU A 145 42.70 -40.93 -1.19
CA LEU A 145 42.73 -42.33 -1.62
C LEU A 145 43.83 -42.64 -2.64
N ARG A 146 44.38 -41.62 -3.31
CA ARG A 146 45.44 -41.74 -4.32
C ARG A 146 46.84 -41.39 -3.80
N ASP A 147 46.91 -40.55 -2.78
CA ASP A 147 48.17 -40.07 -2.17
C ASP A 147 48.93 -41.20 -1.50
N GLU A 148 50.27 -41.21 -1.54
CA GLU A 148 51.10 -42.36 -1.13
C GLU A 148 51.05 -42.65 0.38
N ASP A 149 50.88 -41.61 1.20
CA ASP A 149 50.89 -41.70 2.66
C ASP A 149 49.55 -42.20 3.23
N LEU A 150 49.63 -43.17 4.14
CA LEU A 150 48.47 -43.74 4.83
C LEU A 150 48.12 -42.93 6.09
N ASP A 151 47.59 -41.74 5.87
CA ASP A 151 47.22 -40.81 6.94
C ASP A 151 45.76 -40.98 7.40
N ASP A 152 45.38 -40.30 8.48
CA ASP A 152 43.99 -40.29 9.00
C ASP A 152 42.95 -39.91 7.93
N ASN A 153 43.33 -39.06 6.97
CA ASN A 153 42.47 -38.64 5.86
C ASN A 153 42.19 -39.79 4.88
N PHE A 154 43.13 -40.71 4.68
CA PHE A 154 42.92 -41.91 3.87
C PHE A 154 41.85 -42.81 4.50
N PHE A 155 41.95 -43.07 5.82
CA PHE A 155 40.99 -43.93 6.51
C PHE A 155 39.59 -43.29 6.59
N LYS A 156 39.50 -41.96 6.77
CA LYS A 156 38.23 -41.22 6.70
C LYS A 156 37.61 -41.32 5.31
N ALA A 157 38.39 -41.11 4.25
CA ALA A 157 37.92 -41.24 2.88
C ALA A 157 37.47 -42.68 2.58
N LEU A 158 38.24 -43.69 2.98
CA LEU A 158 37.88 -45.11 2.79
C LEU A 158 36.60 -45.48 3.54
N SER A 159 36.42 -45.00 4.77
CA SER A 159 35.18 -45.17 5.52
C SER A 159 33.99 -44.54 4.80
N HIS A 160 34.18 -43.36 4.21
CA HIS A 160 33.12 -42.70 3.44
C HIS A 160 32.78 -43.47 2.15
N VAL A 161 33.77 -43.98 1.40
CA VAL A 161 33.55 -44.85 0.23
C VAL A 161 32.74 -46.09 0.61
N GLN A 162 33.03 -46.72 1.76
CA GLN A 162 32.28 -47.87 2.27
C GLN A 162 30.84 -47.51 2.62
N GLN A 163 30.63 -46.34 3.21
CA GLN A 163 29.29 -45.83 3.51
C GLN A 163 28.49 -45.56 2.23
N ILE A 164 29.07 -44.90 1.23
CA ILE A 164 28.42 -44.67 -0.07
C ILE A 164 28.08 -46.01 -0.74
N HIS A 165 29.02 -46.95 -0.77
CA HIS A 165 28.81 -48.28 -1.35
C HIS A 165 27.66 -49.04 -0.65
N ALA A 166 27.52 -48.88 0.67
CA ALA A 166 26.38 -49.43 1.42
C ALA A 166 25.07 -48.71 1.07
N ASN A 167 25.08 -47.38 0.95
CA ASN A 167 23.93 -46.56 0.57
C ASN A 167 23.41 -46.95 -0.83
N CYS A 168 24.29 -47.29 -1.78
CA CYS A 168 23.89 -47.74 -3.12
C CYS A 168 22.97 -48.97 -3.10
N LYS A 169 23.07 -49.84 -2.09
CA LYS A 169 22.15 -50.99 -1.93
C LYS A 169 20.70 -50.54 -1.74
N VAL A 170 20.48 -49.34 -1.20
CA VAL A 170 19.15 -48.72 -1.10
C VAL A 170 18.67 -48.26 -2.47
N LEU A 171 19.52 -47.61 -3.28
CA LEU A 171 19.16 -47.22 -4.66
C LEU A 171 18.77 -48.41 -5.54
N LEU A 172 19.44 -49.54 -5.39
CA LEU A 172 19.13 -50.75 -6.16
C LEU A 172 17.72 -51.31 -5.88
N ARG A 173 17.12 -50.96 -4.74
CA ARG A 173 15.74 -51.31 -4.39
C ARG A 173 14.70 -50.30 -4.90
N THR A 174 15.16 -49.18 -5.48
CA THR A 174 14.30 -48.13 -6.04
C THR A 174 14.26 -48.17 -7.57
N HIS A 175 13.56 -47.24 -8.21
CA HIS A 175 13.48 -47.12 -9.67
C HIS A 175 14.80 -46.72 -10.36
N HIS A 176 15.83 -46.29 -9.61
CA HIS A 176 17.11 -45.82 -10.17
C HIS A 176 18.22 -46.88 -10.15
N GLN A 177 17.90 -48.10 -10.56
CA GLN A 177 18.81 -49.25 -10.46
C GLN A 177 20.09 -49.09 -11.28
N ARG A 178 20.00 -48.59 -12.51
CA ARG A 178 21.17 -48.40 -13.39
C ARG A 178 22.19 -47.42 -12.81
N ALA A 179 21.72 -46.27 -12.33
CA ALA A 179 22.58 -45.29 -11.68
C ALA A 179 23.18 -45.85 -10.37
N GLY A 180 22.39 -46.61 -9.60
CA GLY A 180 22.87 -47.30 -8.41
C GLY A 180 23.98 -48.32 -8.71
N LEU A 181 23.89 -49.07 -9.82
CA LEU A 181 24.93 -50.01 -10.26
C LEU A 181 26.19 -49.29 -10.71
N GLU A 182 26.07 -48.27 -11.58
CA GLU A 182 27.22 -47.48 -12.06
C GLU A 182 27.99 -46.84 -10.89
N LEU A 183 27.27 -46.32 -9.89
CA LEU A 183 27.88 -45.71 -8.71
C LEU A 183 28.49 -46.75 -7.76
N MET A 184 27.84 -47.91 -7.61
CA MET A 184 28.38 -49.04 -6.84
C MET A 184 29.69 -49.56 -7.45
N ASP A 185 29.74 -49.74 -8.78
CA ASP A 185 30.94 -50.18 -9.49
C ASP A 185 32.08 -49.16 -9.34
N MET A 186 31.79 -47.86 -9.47
CA MET A 186 32.79 -46.81 -9.22
C MET A 186 33.34 -46.85 -7.80
N MET A 187 32.48 -47.03 -6.78
CA MET A 187 32.94 -47.14 -5.38
C MET A 187 33.74 -48.43 -5.13
N ALA A 188 33.38 -49.54 -5.78
CA ALA A 188 34.12 -50.79 -5.69
C ALA A 188 35.55 -50.64 -6.22
N VAL A 189 35.74 -49.94 -7.34
CA VAL A 189 37.08 -49.62 -7.88
C VAL A 189 37.92 -48.82 -6.88
N TYR A 190 37.33 -47.82 -6.21
CA TYR A 190 38.05 -47.07 -5.16
C TYR A 190 38.39 -47.94 -3.94
N GLN A 191 37.50 -48.85 -3.53
CA GLN A 191 37.76 -49.79 -2.44
C GLN A 191 38.88 -50.77 -2.78
N GLU A 192 38.85 -51.38 -3.95
CA GLU A 192 39.87 -52.33 -4.41
C GLU A 192 41.25 -51.67 -4.44
N GLY A 193 41.36 -50.47 -5.02
CA GLY A 193 42.61 -49.71 -5.04
C GLY A 193 43.11 -49.37 -3.63
N ALA A 194 42.22 -48.97 -2.72
CA ALA A 194 42.59 -48.68 -1.33
C ALA A 194 43.06 -49.94 -0.58
N PHE A 195 42.40 -51.09 -0.75
CA PHE A 195 42.78 -52.34 -0.12
C PHE A 195 44.09 -52.90 -0.68
N GLU A 196 44.32 -52.84 -1.99
CA GLU A 196 45.58 -53.24 -2.60
C GLU A 196 46.75 -52.46 -1.99
N ARG A 197 46.57 -51.15 -1.78
CA ARG A 197 47.57 -50.29 -1.14
C ARG A 197 47.81 -50.64 0.32
N LEU A 198 46.76 -50.88 1.09
CA LEU A 198 46.88 -51.35 2.48
C LEU A 198 47.65 -52.68 2.55
N CYS A 199 47.33 -53.63 1.67
CA CYS A 199 48.05 -54.91 1.55
C CYS A 199 49.51 -54.71 1.16
N ARG A 200 49.80 -53.83 0.20
CA ARG A 200 51.17 -53.53 -0.22
C ARG A 200 52.01 -52.92 0.91
N GLN A 201 51.47 -51.94 1.64
CA GLN A 201 52.21 -51.28 2.71
C GLN A 201 52.43 -52.20 3.91
N THR A 202 51.44 -53.01 4.27
CA THR A 202 51.58 -54.02 5.33
C THR A 202 52.58 -55.10 4.97
N LEU A 203 52.58 -55.60 3.72
CA LEU A 203 53.59 -56.54 3.23
C LEU A 203 54.99 -55.91 3.18
N PHE A 204 55.11 -54.64 2.76
CA PHE A 204 56.38 -53.94 2.75
C PHE A 204 56.94 -53.75 4.16
N PHE A 205 56.09 -53.36 5.12
CA PHE A 205 56.49 -53.24 6.52
C PHE A 205 56.88 -54.60 7.11
N PHE A 206 56.14 -55.68 6.79
CA PHE A 206 56.48 -57.03 7.22
C PHE A 206 57.80 -57.51 6.61
N PHE A 207 58.02 -57.27 5.30
CA PHE A 207 59.27 -57.59 4.63
C PHE A 207 60.45 -56.81 5.22
N PHE A 208 60.28 -55.51 5.46
CA PHE A 208 61.29 -54.66 6.09
C PHE A 208 61.58 -55.09 7.53
N ALA A 209 60.54 -55.39 8.31
CA ALA A 209 60.68 -55.92 9.67
C ALA A 209 61.38 -57.29 9.68
N CYS A 210 61.04 -58.19 8.75
CA CYS A 210 61.74 -59.46 8.56
C CYS A 210 63.20 -59.24 8.16
N LEU A 211 63.50 -58.32 7.24
CA LEU A 211 64.88 -58.00 6.84
C LEU A 211 65.68 -57.48 8.05
N GLN A 212 65.10 -56.57 8.83
CA GLN A 212 65.73 -55.95 10.00
C GLN A 212 65.92 -56.93 11.18
N TYR A 213 65.02 -57.92 11.36
CA TYR A 213 65.09 -58.90 12.46
C TYR A 213 65.74 -60.24 12.10
N ILE A 214 65.81 -60.62 10.82
CA ILE A 214 66.40 -61.90 10.38
C ILE A 214 67.88 -61.76 9.97
N GLU A 215 68.31 -60.64 9.38
CA GLU A 215 69.73 -60.40 9.05
C GLU A 215 70.72 -60.51 10.24
N PRO A 216 70.41 -60.05 11.47
CA PRO A 216 71.36 -60.22 12.58
C PRO A 216 71.48 -61.66 13.09
N LEU A 217 70.66 -62.62 12.62
CA LEU A 217 70.73 -64.04 13.01
C LEU A 217 71.50 -64.94 12.02
N VAL A 218 71.84 -64.44 10.83
CA VAL A 218 72.59 -65.20 9.80
C VAL A 218 74.10 -64.85 9.78
N SER A 219 74.54 -63.91 10.63
CA SER A 219 75.95 -63.52 10.76
C SER A 219 76.70 -64.14 11.96
N PHE A 220 76.33 -65.36 12.38
CA PHE A 220 77.09 -66.16 13.36
C PHE A 220 77.44 -67.54 12.80
#